data_AF-A0A525LAY3-F1
#
_entry.id   AF-A0A525LAY3-F1
#
_cell.length_a   1.000
_cell.length_b   1.000
_cell.length_c   1.000
_cell.angle_alpha   90.00
_cell.angle_beta   90.00
_cell.angle_gamma   90.00
#
_symmetry.space_group_name_H-M   'P 1'
#
loop_
_entity.id
_entity.type
_entity.pdbx_description
1 polymer ?
#
loop_
_entity_poly.entity_id
_entity_poly.type
_entity_poly.pdbx_seq_one_letter_code
_entity_poly.pdbx_strand_id
1 'polypeptide(L)'
;MAGGRKKAVQWSERVGRRVCRRLAAGELLYVIAREPGMPRPDTVAKWAKERPEFGSALISARRAGGRAAGSGGGRVSAFCQEVAQEVFERLCEGWSLTKIGADPSMPAVATLFKWRNRFPEFERLVQLGMRVRAERMADDGWEMAMAAT
;
A
#
# COMPACT_ATOMS: atom_id res chain seq x y z
N MET A 1 -12.54 -33.09 2.11
CA MET A 1 -11.53 -33.08 3.20
C MET A 1 -11.97 -32.07 4.25
N ALA A 2 -12.26 -32.54 5.46
CA ALA A 2 -12.87 -31.76 6.53
C ALA A 2 -11.89 -30.70 7.10
N GLY A 3 -12.17 -29.42 6.83
CA GLY A 3 -11.38 -28.30 7.35
C GLY A 3 -11.72 -28.03 8.81
N GLY A 4 -11.06 -28.72 9.74
CA GLY A 4 -11.15 -28.43 11.17
C GLY A 4 -10.80 -26.97 11.46
N ARG A 5 -11.67 -26.25 12.19
CA ARG A 5 -11.42 -24.87 12.60
C ARG A 5 -10.18 -24.82 13.49
N LYS A 6 -9.02 -24.40 12.95
CA LYS A 6 -7.80 -24.10 13.73
C LYS A 6 -8.14 -23.17 14.90
N LYS A 7 -7.65 -23.50 16.11
CA LYS A 7 -7.80 -22.72 17.35
C LYS A 7 -7.37 -21.27 17.11
N ALA A 8 -8.18 -20.32 17.58
CA ALA A 8 -7.88 -18.89 17.43
C ALA A 8 -6.64 -18.53 18.26
N VAL A 9 -5.59 -18.03 17.59
CA VAL A 9 -4.40 -17.51 18.26
C VAL A 9 -4.77 -16.17 18.91
N GLN A 10 -4.47 -16.02 20.20
CA GLN A 10 -4.73 -14.78 20.94
C GLN A 10 -3.65 -13.75 20.64
N TRP A 11 -4.00 -12.47 20.81
CA TRP A 11 -3.04 -11.39 20.67
C TRP A 11 -1.91 -11.56 21.69
N SER A 12 -0.68 -11.48 21.22
CA SER A 12 0.49 -11.24 22.05
C SER A 12 1.50 -10.45 21.24
N GLU A 13 2.26 -9.60 21.91
CA GLU A 13 3.24 -8.76 21.23
C GLU A 13 4.33 -9.57 20.53
N ARG A 14 4.71 -10.72 21.13
CA ARG A 14 5.66 -11.67 20.52
C ARG A 14 5.14 -12.20 19.18
N VAL A 15 3.86 -12.54 19.08
CA VAL A 15 3.24 -13.02 17.84
C VAL A 15 3.13 -11.88 16.81
N GLY A 16 2.70 -10.69 17.23
CA GLY A 16 2.64 -9.50 16.35
C GLY A 16 4.00 -9.17 15.73
N ARG A 17 5.06 -9.08 16.55
CA ARG A 17 6.44 -8.84 16.07
C ARG A 17 6.94 -9.95 15.14
N ARG A 18 6.58 -11.22 15.42
CA ARG A 18 6.94 -12.36 14.55
C ARG A 18 6.30 -12.24 13.17
N VAL A 19 5.03 -11.84 13.10
CA VAL A 19 4.32 -11.60 11.83
C VAL A 19 4.97 -10.44 11.06
N CYS A 20 5.23 -9.31 11.71
CA CYS A 20 5.87 -8.16 11.07
C CYS A 20 7.27 -8.50 10.53
N ARG A 21 8.10 -9.21 11.30
CA ARG A 21 9.44 -9.59 10.85
C ARG A 21 9.43 -10.44 9.58
N ARG A 22 8.54 -11.44 9.51
CA ARG A 22 8.41 -12.32 8.33
C ARG A 22 7.84 -11.58 7.13
N LEU A 23 6.87 -10.70 7.36
CA LEU A 23 6.36 -9.84 6.30
C LEU A 23 7.45 -8.90 5.77
N ALA A 24 8.28 -8.32 6.64
CA ALA A 24 9.44 -7.51 6.25
C ALA A 24 10.49 -8.30 5.48
N ALA A 25 10.62 -9.60 5.73
CA ALA A 25 11.45 -10.51 4.95
C ALA A 25 10.82 -10.90 3.59
N GLY A 26 9.66 -10.36 3.23
CA GLY A 26 8.97 -10.61 1.95
C GLY A 26 8.02 -11.82 1.95
N GLU A 27 7.86 -12.52 3.08
CA GLU A 27 6.96 -13.66 3.17
C GLU A 27 5.48 -13.24 3.07
N LEU A 28 4.66 -14.08 2.46
CA LEU A 28 3.22 -13.85 2.32
C LEU A 28 2.49 -14.11 3.64
N LEU A 29 1.61 -13.19 4.06
CA LEU A 29 0.78 -13.37 5.25
C LEU A 29 -0.04 -14.68 5.20
N TYR A 30 -0.49 -15.08 4.02
CA TYR A 30 -1.21 -16.34 3.83
C TYR A 30 -0.32 -17.58 4.01
N VAL A 31 0.97 -17.50 3.66
CA VAL A 31 1.96 -18.55 3.94
C VAL A 31 2.23 -18.64 5.43
N ILE A 32 2.48 -17.50 6.08
CA ILE A 32 2.68 -17.42 7.54
C ILE A 32 1.46 -18.00 8.28
N ALA A 33 0.24 -17.63 7.88
CA ALA A 33 -1.00 -18.09 8.52
C ALA A 33 -1.30 -19.59 8.34
N ARG A 34 -0.60 -20.29 7.44
CA ARG A 34 -0.73 -21.75 7.28
C ARG A 34 -0.03 -22.51 8.40
N GLU A 35 0.96 -21.91 9.06
CA GLU A 35 1.71 -22.58 10.13
C GLU A 35 0.88 -22.74 11.41
N PRO A 36 1.10 -23.84 12.17
CA PRO A 36 0.54 -24.00 13.51
C PRO A 36 0.97 -22.85 14.43
N GLY A 37 0.03 -22.30 15.20
CA GLY A 37 0.29 -21.20 16.13
C GLY A 37 0.39 -19.81 15.48
N MET A 38 0.14 -19.69 14.17
CA MET A 38 0.05 -18.38 13.50
C MET A 38 -1.38 -17.86 13.41
N PRO A 39 -1.59 -16.54 13.55
CA PRO A 39 -2.90 -15.93 13.42
C PRO A 39 -3.38 -16.00 11.97
N ARG A 40 -4.71 -16.07 11.80
CA ARG A 40 -5.33 -15.99 10.48
C ARG A 40 -5.26 -14.55 9.95
N PRO A 41 -5.33 -14.34 8.62
CA PRO A 41 -5.33 -12.99 8.05
C PRO A 41 -6.42 -12.08 8.64
N ASP A 42 -7.62 -12.61 8.86
CA ASP A 42 -8.74 -11.86 9.45
C ASP A 42 -8.45 -11.44 10.91
N THR A 43 -7.79 -12.32 11.66
CA THR A 43 -7.35 -12.03 13.03
C THR A 43 -6.29 -10.93 13.05
N VAL A 44 -5.33 -10.97 12.12
CA VAL A 44 -4.30 -9.92 11.97
C VAL A 44 -4.93 -8.59 11.57
N ALA A 45 -5.91 -8.59 10.68
CA ALA A 45 -6.65 -7.40 10.30
C ALA A 45 -7.44 -6.80 11.48
N LYS A 46 -8.09 -7.65 12.30
CA LYS A 46 -8.76 -7.22 13.53
C LYS A 46 -7.77 -6.56 14.50
N TRP A 47 -6.60 -7.16 14.71
CA TRP A 47 -5.57 -6.60 15.60
C TRP A 47 -5.03 -5.26 15.10
N ALA A 48 -4.81 -5.12 13.79
CA ALA A 48 -4.36 -3.86 13.21
C ALA A 48 -5.38 -2.72 13.39
N LYS A 49 -6.68 -3.03 13.40
CA LYS A 49 -7.74 -2.06 13.70
C LYS A 49 -7.82 -1.69 15.18
N GLU A 50 -7.70 -2.68 16.06
CA GLU A 50 -7.79 -2.47 17.52
C GLU A 50 -6.52 -1.82 18.11
N ARG A 51 -5.38 -1.93 17.44
CA ARG A 51 -4.06 -1.51 17.95
C ARG A 51 -3.30 -0.70 16.89
N PRO A 52 -3.38 0.64 16.95
CA PRO A 52 -2.76 1.53 15.97
C PRO A 52 -1.24 1.33 15.81
N GLU A 53 -0.52 1.08 16.91
CA GLU A 53 0.93 0.82 16.89
C GLU A 53 1.28 -0.44 16.07
N PHE A 54 0.51 -1.51 16.26
CA PHE A 54 0.67 -2.74 15.48
C PHE A 54 0.26 -2.54 14.02
N GLY A 55 -0.82 -1.79 13.76
CA GLY A 55 -1.23 -1.41 12.41
C GLY A 55 -0.10 -0.70 11.66
N SER A 56 0.53 0.29 12.30
CA SER A 56 1.67 1.03 11.76
C SER A 56 2.87 0.11 11.51
N ALA A 57 3.23 -0.73 12.48
CA ALA A 57 4.31 -1.70 12.32
C ALA A 57 4.05 -2.72 11.19
N LEU A 58 2.79 -3.13 11.00
CA LEU A 58 2.37 -4.04 9.94
C LEU A 58 2.49 -3.39 8.56
N ILE A 59 2.14 -2.10 8.44
CA ILE A 59 2.32 -1.31 7.22
C ILE A 59 3.80 -1.20 6.86
N SER A 60 4.64 -0.81 7.82
CA SER A 60 6.09 -0.71 7.64
C SER A 60 6.72 -2.04 7.26
N ALA A 61 6.31 -3.14 7.91
CA ALA A 61 6.77 -4.48 7.58
C ALA A 61 6.36 -4.91 6.17
N ARG A 62 5.13 -4.63 5.75
CA ARG A 62 4.67 -4.95 4.40
C ARG A 62 5.49 -4.16 3.36
N ARG A 63 5.70 -2.85 3.59
CA ARG A 63 6.54 -1.98 2.74
C ARG A 63 7.97 -2.54 2.63
N ALA A 64 8.59 -2.90 3.74
CA ALA A 64 9.92 -3.52 3.76
C ALA A 64 9.97 -4.84 2.96
N GLY A 65 8.90 -5.63 3.00
CA GLY A 65 8.75 -6.86 2.22
C GLY A 65 8.29 -6.68 0.78
N GLY A 66 8.26 -5.44 0.26
CA GLY A 66 7.87 -5.15 -1.13
C GLY A 66 6.37 -5.25 -1.42
N ARG A 67 5.50 -5.20 -0.41
CA ARG A 67 4.03 -5.16 -0.57
C ARG A 67 3.49 -3.91 0.11
N ALA A 68 2.84 -2.94 -0.54
CA ALA A 68 2.28 -1.82 0.23
C ALA A 68 0.99 -2.22 0.93
N ALA A 69 0.56 -1.30 1.79
CA ALA A 69 -0.62 -1.39 2.62
C ALA A 69 -1.91 -1.23 1.82
N GLY A 70 -2.33 -2.29 1.13
CA GLY A 70 -3.75 -2.53 0.86
C GLY A 70 -4.41 -3.10 2.12
N SER A 71 -5.26 -2.32 2.76
CA SER A 71 -6.01 -2.63 3.98
C SER A 71 -6.72 -4.00 3.93
N GLY A 72 -6.49 -4.80 4.97
CA GLY A 72 -7.27 -5.97 5.43
C GLY A 72 -8.00 -6.84 4.39
N GLY A 73 -7.44 -7.99 4.04
CA GLY A 73 -8.20 -9.16 3.54
C GLY A 73 -8.92 -9.03 2.18
N GLY A 74 -8.95 -7.84 1.57
CA GLY A 74 -9.39 -7.63 0.19
C GLY A 74 -8.21 -7.56 -0.76
N ARG A 75 -8.41 -7.97 -2.02
CA ARG A 75 -7.45 -7.74 -3.12
C ARG A 75 -6.87 -6.33 -3.01
N VAL A 76 -5.59 -6.18 -3.37
CA VAL A 76 -4.84 -4.90 -3.56
C VAL A 76 -5.61 -3.86 -4.40
N SER A 77 -6.73 -4.26 -5.02
CA SER A 77 -7.69 -3.42 -5.73
C SER A 77 -8.70 -2.64 -4.87
N ALA A 78 -8.78 -2.85 -3.56
CA ALA A 78 -9.71 -2.13 -2.69
C ALA A 78 -9.19 -0.70 -2.41
N PHE A 79 -10.05 0.29 -2.62
CA PHE A 79 -9.72 1.71 -2.42
C PHE A 79 -9.30 1.96 -0.96
N CYS A 80 -8.19 2.69 -0.80
CA CYS A 80 -7.57 2.99 0.48
C CYS A 80 -7.08 4.44 0.41
N GLN A 81 -7.49 5.29 1.35
CA GLN A 81 -7.19 6.72 1.30
C GLN A 81 -5.69 6.99 1.44
N GLU A 82 -5.00 6.21 2.25
CA GLU A 82 -3.56 6.29 2.45
C GLU A 82 -2.79 5.95 1.16
N VAL A 83 -3.25 4.94 0.42
CA VAL A 83 -2.66 4.58 -0.88
C VAL A 83 -2.98 5.66 -1.91
N ALA A 84 -4.18 6.24 -1.89
CA ALA A 84 -4.54 7.36 -2.76
C ALA A 84 -3.64 8.58 -2.53
N GLN A 85 -3.31 8.89 -1.27
CA GLN A 85 -2.39 9.96 -0.90
C GLN A 85 -0.96 9.66 -1.37
N GLU A 86 -0.48 8.42 -1.21
CA GLU A 86 0.83 8.01 -1.71
C GLU A 86 0.92 8.10 -3.25
N VAL A 87 -0.17 7.80 -3.98
CA VAL A 87 -0.23 8.05 -5.43
C VAL A 87 -0.09 9.55 -5.74
N PHE A 88 -0.80 10.41 -5.01
CA PHE A 88 -0.75 11.86 -5.20
C PHE A 88 0.67 12.42 -4.99
N GLU A 89 1.33 12.04 -3.90
CA GLU A 89 2.70 12.47 -3.59
C GLU A 89 3.68 12.10 -4.70
N ARG A 90 3.64 10.85 -5.17
CA ARG A 90 4.50 10.39 -6.27
C ARG A 90 4.20 11.10 -7.60
N LEU A 91 2.94 11.47 -7.86
CA LEU A 91 2.59 12.27 -9.04
C LEU A 91 3.23 13.67 -8.96
N CYS A 92 3.17 14.32 -7.79
CA CYS A 92 3.82 15.61 -7.55
C CYS A 92 5.35 15.54 -7.69
N GLU A 93 5.96 14.40 -7.36
CA GLU A 93 7.37 14.11 -7.62
C GLU A 93 7.69 13.88 -9.12
N GLY A 94 6.68 13.94 -10.00
CA GLY A 94 6.85 13.83 -11.44
C GLY A 94 6.68 12.41 -12.00
N TRP A 95 6.29 11.44 -11.17
CA TRP A 95 6.05 10.07 -11.65
C TRP A 95 4.77 9.99 -12.48
N SER A 96 4.71 9.04 -13.41
CA SER A 96 3.48 8.72 -14.14
C SER A 96 2.67 7.66 -13.40
N LEU A 97 1.35 7.62 -13.61
CA LEU A 97 0.50 6.54 -13.08
C LEU A 97 0.97 5.14 -13.53
N THR A 98 1.53 5.04 -14.73
CA THR A 98 2.12 3.79 -15.25
C THR A 98 3.35 3.39 -14.43
N LYS A 99 4.26 4.33 -14.14
CA LYS A 99 5.44 4.08 -13.31
C LYS A 99 5.05 3.73 -11.87
N ILE A 100 4.06 4.42 -11.32
CA ILE A 100 3.50 4.13 -9.99
C ILE A 100 2.89 2.71 -9.98
N GLY A 101 2.06 2.36 -10.97
CA GLY A 101 1.42 1.06 -11.06
C GLY A 101 2.35 -0.11 -11.41
N ALA A 102 3.61 0.16 -11.79
CA ALA A 102 4.64 -0.86 -11.97
C ALA A 102 5.33 -1.24 -10.64
N ASP A 103 5.20 -0.41 -9.60
CA ASP A 103 5.69 -0.73 -8.27
C ASP A 103 4.84 -1.85 -7.66
N PRO A 104 5.42 -3.01 -7.27
CA PRO A 104 4.70 -4.12 -6.65
C PRO A 104 4.01 -3.77 -5.34
N SER A 105 4.44 -2.68 -4.71
CA SER A 105 3.83 -2.15 -3.52
C SER A 105 2.53 -1.39 -3.84
N MET A 106 2.41 -0.79 -5.02
CA MET A 106 1.27 0.02 -5.41
C MET A 106 0.15 -0.79 -6.09
N PRO A 107 -1.09 -0.26 -6.15
CA PRO A 107 -2.12 -0.84 -6.98
C PRO A 107 -1.70 -0.81 -8.45
N ALA A 108 -1.94 -1.91 -9.16
CA ALA A 108 -1.69 -1.99 -10.60
C ALA A 108 -2.38 -0.83 -11.34
N VAL A 109 -1.79 -0.39 -12.45
CA VAL A 109 -2.28 0.77 -13.21
C VAL A 109 -3.78 0.68 -13.56
N ALA A 110 -4.27 -0.52 -13.92
CA ALA A 110 -5.69 -0.76 -14.18
C ALA A 110 -6.59 -0.50 -12.96
N THR A 111 -6.10 -0.81 -11.75
CA THR A 111 -6.78 -0.47 -10.49
C THR A 111 -6.84 1.03 -10.29
N LEU A 112 -5.74 1.75 -10.54
CA LEU A 112 -5.70 3.21 -10.41
C LEU A 112 -6.72 3.87 -11.34
N PHE A 113 -6.78 3.46 -12.62
CA PHE A 113 -7.82 3.93 -13.55
C PHE A 113 -9.23 3.57 -13.11
N LYS A 114 -9.44 2.37 -12.55
CA LYS A 114 -10.73 2.00 -11.97
C LYS A 114 -11.10 2.90 -10.79
N TRP A 115 -10.15 3.28 -9.96
CA TRP A 115 -10.40 4.20 -8.83
C TRP A 115 -10.75 5.60 -9.33
N ARG A 116 -10.04 6.11 -10.34
CA ARG A 116 -10.34 7.41 -10.97
C ARG A 116 -11.79 7.51 -11.44
N ASN A 117 -12.29 6.44 -12.05
CA ASN A 117 -13.67 6.39 -12.54
C ASN A 117 -14.71 6.23 -11.43
N ARG A 118 -14.34 5.66 -10.28
CA ARG A 118 -15.29 5.27 -9.22
C ARG A 118 -15.33 6.24 -8.03
N PHE A 119 -14.22 6.92 -7.74
CA PHE A 119 -14.04 7.76 -6.56
C PHE A 119 -13.68 9.18 -7.00
N PRO A 120 -14.66 10.11 -7.06
CA PRO A 120 -14.42 11.49 -7.50
C PRO A 120 -13.32 12.21 -6.68
N GLU A 121 -13.20 11.89 -5.40
CA GLU A 121 -12.14 12.39 -4.52
C GLU A 121 -10.74 11.97 -4.97
N PHE A 122 -10.59 10.74 -5.48
CA PHE A 122 -9.33 10.27 -5.99
C PHE A 122 -8.99 10.90 -7.34
N GLU A 123 -9.98 11.09 -8.21
CA GLU A 123 -9.76 11.81 -9.46
C GLU A 123 -9.30 13.25 -9.19
N ARG A 124 -9.90 13.94 -8.21
CA ARG A 124 -9.45 15.28 -7.81
C ARG A 124 -7.98 15.29 -7.36
N LEU A 125 -7.55 14.30 -6.58
CA LEU A 125 -6.15 14.15 -6.19
C LEU A 125 -5.24 13.93 -7.41
N VAL A 126 -5.61 13.04 -8.33
CA VAL A 126 -4.83 12.78 -9.55
C VAL A 126 -4.71 14.04 -10.41
N GLN A 127 -5.80 14.79 -10.61
CA GLN A 127 -5.81 16.04 -11.38
C GLN A 127 -4.95 17.13 -10.71
N LEU A 128 -4.98 17.22 -9.39
CA LEU A 128 -4.12 18.13 -8.65
C LEU A 128 -2.64 17.75 -8.82
N GLY A 129 -2.30 16.47 -8.66
CA GLY A 129 -0.92 16.00 -8.83
C GLY A 129 -0.38 16.22 -10.25
N MET A 130 -1.23 16.03 -11.27
CA MET A 130 -0.85 16.32 -12.66
C MET A 130 -0.60 17.81 -12.92
N ARG A 131 -1.35 18.71 -12.27
CA ARG A 131 -1.09 20.16 -12.35
C ARG A 131 0.23 20.54 -11.71
N VAL A 132 0.50 20.06 -10.50
CA VAL A 132 1.78 20.28 -9.80
C VAL A 132 2.95 19.75 -10.64
N ARG A 133 2.80 18.57 -11.24
CA ARG A 133 3.80 18.00 -12.15
C ARG A 133 4.05 18.87 -13.39
N ALA A 134 3.00 19.44 -13.97
CA ALA A 134 3.11 20.30 -15.14
C ALA A 134 3.81 21.62 -14.81
N GLU A 135 3.51 22.24 -13.66
CA GLU A 135 4.21 23.43 -13.17
C GLU A 135 5.71 23.16 -13.02
N ARG A 136 6.08 22.05 -12.39
CA ARG A 136 7.49 21.67 -12.23
C ARG A 136 8.20 21.45 -13.56
N MET A 137 7.57 20.79 -14.52
CA MET A 137 8.15 20.62 -15.86
C MET A 137 8.35 21.95 -16.58
N ALA A 138 7.49 22.95 -16.33
CA ALA A 138 7.66 24.29 -16.88
C ALA A 138 8.85 25.01 -16.23
N ASP A 139 9.00 24.91 -14.91
CA ASP A 139 10.14 25.48 -14.18
C ASP A 139 11.47 24.84 -14.64
N ASP A 140 11.55 23.51 -14.67
CA ASP A 140 12.72 22.76 -15.14
C ASP A 140 13.05 23.12 -16.60
N GLY A 141 12.02 23.27 -17.45
CA GLY A 141 12.16 23.67 -18.85
C GLY A 141 12.71 25.09 -19.02
N TRP A 142 12.25 26.02 -18.19
CA TRP A 142 12.73 27.40 -18.17
C TRP A 142 14.20 27.48 -17.74
N GLU A 143 14.58 26.77 -16.67
CA GLU A 143 15.96 26.71 -16.21
C GLU A 143 16.91 26.13 -17.28
N MET A 144 16.52 25.04 -17.95
CA MET A 144 17.32 24.45 -19.02
C MET A 144 17.49 25.40 -20.22
N ALA A 145 16.45 26.16 -20.59
CA ALA A 145 16.52 27.13 -21.68
C ALA A 145 17.46 28.30 -21.34
N MET A 146 17.38 28.81 -20.11
CA MET A 146 18.26 29.89 -19.63
C MET A 146 19.73 29.45 -19.52
N ALA A 147 19.99 28.19 -19.15
CA ALA A 147 21.35 27.65 -19.08
C ALA A 147 22.00 27.41 -20.46
N ALA A 148 21.23 27.39 -21.54
CA ALA A 148 21.70 27.16 -22.90
C ALA A 148 22.02 28.45 -23.70
N THR A 149 21.86 29.63 -23.08
CA THR A 149 22.07 30.96 -23.69
C THR A 149 23.37 31.58 -23.20
#